data_AF-A0A0G9H4M8-F1
#
_entry.id   AF-A0A0G9H4M8-F1
#
_cell.length_a   1.000
_cell.length_b   1.000
_cell.length_c   1.000
_cell.angle_alpha   90.00
_cell.angle_beta   90.00
_cell.angle_gamma   90.00
#
_symmetry.space_group_name_H-M   'P 1'
#
loop_
_entity.id
_entity.type
_entity.pdbx_description
1 polymer ?
#
loop_
_entity_poly.entity_id
_entity_poly.type
_entity_poly.pdbx_seq_one_letter_code
_entity_poly.pdbx_strand_id
1 'polypeptide(L)' 'MTYQKTAVFILRLVGILWVAFFSFAWALYAVEFAFGVEVQRYPAHMIGASVGYIVLGVLVVALAKPVGRLIGRGLDV' A
#
# COMPACT_ATOMS: atom_id res chain seq x y z
N MET A 1 15.17 21.70 -3.96
CA MET A 1 14.39 21.08 -5.06
C MET A 1 14.64 19.57 -5.28
N THR A 2 15.87 19.05 -5.23
CA THR A 2 16.17 17.62 -5.50
C THR A 2 15.61 16.67 -4.42
N TYR A 3 15.80 16.99 -3.13
CA TYR A 3 15.39 16.13 -2.02
C TYR A 3 13.88 15.88 -1.92
N GLN A 4 13.05 16.87 -2.22
CA GLN A 4 11.58 16.73 -2.21
C GLN A 4 11.10 15.78 -3.32
N LYS A 5 11.68 15.87 -4.52
CA LYS A 5 11.38 14.94 -5.61
C LYS A 5 11.80 13.51 -5.25
N THR A 6 12.96 13.35 -4.62
CA THR A 6 13.43 12.05 -4.13
C THR A 6 12.52 11.47 -3.04
N ALA A 7 12.07 12.29 -2.08
CA ALA A 7 11.15 11.85 -1.03
C ALA A 7 9.80 11.38 -1.59
N VAL A 8 9.23 12.11 -2.54
CA VAL A 8 7.97 11.71 -3.22
C VAL A 8 8.17 10.42 -4.03
N PHE A 9 9.32 10.26 -4.67
CA PHE A 9 9.65 9.03 -5.39
C PHE A 9 9.75 7.83 -4.45
N ILE A 10 10.45 7.97 -3.32
CA ILE A 10 10.57 6.92 -2.31
C ILE A 10 9.19 6.55 -1.74
N LEU A 11 8.37 7.54 -1.36
CA LEU A 11 7.01 7.29 -0.87
C LEU A 11 6.15 6.51 -1.87
N ARG A 12 6.25 6.85 -3.15
CA ARG A 12 5.55 6.10 -4.22
C ARG A 12 6.10 4.69 -4.37
N LEU A 13 7.41 4.53 -4.36
CA LEU A 13 8.05 3.22 -4.52
C LEU A 13 7.66 2.30 -3.37
N VAL A 14 7.76 2.78 -2.13
CA VAL A 14 7.35 2.04 -0.93
C VAL A 14 5.85 1.70 -0.98
N GLY A 15 5.00 2.66 -1.35
CA GLY A 15 3.57 2.40 -1.49
C GLY A 15 3.23 1.37 -2.57
N ILE A 16 3.92 1.39 -3.71
CA ILE A 16 3.73 0.38 -4.77
C ILE A 16 4.18 -0.99 -4.30
N LEU A 17 5.36 -1.10 -3.68
CA LEU A 17 5.87 -2.36 -3.14
C LEU A 17 4.93 -2.92 -2.07
N TRP A 18 4.40 -2.05 -1.21
CA TRP A 18 3.41 -2.40 -0.19
C TRP A 18 2.15 -2.98 -0.82
N VAL A 19 1.53 -2.27 -1.77
CA VAL A 19 0.31 -2.73 -2.45
C VAL A 19 0.57 -4.04 -3.18
N ALA A 20 1.66 -4.15 -3.94
CA ALA A 20 2.02 -5.36 -4.67
C ALA A 20 2.19 -6.57 -3.74
N PHE A 21 2.90 -6.40 -2.62
CA PHE A 21 3.12 -7.45 -1.64
C PHE A 21 1.79 -7.95 -1.02
N PHE A 22 0.96 -7.03 -0.51
CA PHE A 22 -0.30 -7.42 0.12
C PHE A 22 -1.31 -7.97 -0.89
N SER A 23 -1.41 -7.40 -2.09
CA SER A 23 -2.28 -7.95 -3.15
C SER A 23 -1.84 -9.35 -3.60
N PHE A 24 -0.53 -9.59 -3.71
CA PHE A 24 -0.02 -10.91 -4.08
C PHE A 24 -0.26 -11.95 -2.97
N ALA A 25 -0.01 -11.61 -1.71
CA ALA A 25 -0.29 -12.48 -0.57
C ALA A 25 -1.79 -12.85 -0.50
N TRP A 26 -2.68 -11.89 -0.77
CA TRP A 26 -4.13 -12.14 -0.83
C TRP A 26 -4.56 -12.98 -2.02
N ALA A 27 -3.94 -12.78 -3.19
CA ALA A 27 -4.22 -13.61 -4.36
C ALA A 27 -3.86 -15.08 -4.09
N LEU A 28 -2.71 -15.34 -3.46
CA LEU A 28 -2.32 -16.70 -3.05
C LEU A 28 -3.33 -17.30 -2.05
N TYR A 29 -3.70 -16.55 -1.02
CA TYR A 29 -4.73 -16.99 -0.07
C TYR A 29 -6.07 -17.33 -0.76
N ALA A 30 -6.52 -16.47 -1.69
CA ALA A 30 -7.76 -16.69 -2.43
C ALA A 30 -7.68 -17.94 -3.33
N VAL A 31 -6.52 -18.19 -3.93
CA VAL A 31 -6.26 -19.40 -4.72
C VAL A 31 -6.31 -20.64 -3.82
N GLU A 32 -5.59 -20.66 -2.70
CA GLU A 32 -5.61 -21.79 -1.76
C GLU A 32 -7.02 -22.08 -1.23
N PHE A 33 -7.79 -21.03 -0.91
CA PHE A 33 -9.19 -21.14 -0.53
C PHE A 33 -10.06 -21.75 -1.64
N ALA A 34 -9.88 -21.32 -2.90
CA ALA A 34 -10.63 -21.84 -4.04
C ALA A 34 -10.33 -23.32 -4.34
N PHE A 35 -9.11 -23.77 -4.06
CA PHE A 35 -8.70 -25.18 -4.21
C PHE A 35 -9.04 -26.06 -3.00
N GLY A 36 -9.71 -25.50 -1.98
CA GLY A 36 -10.11 -26.26 -0.78
C GLY A 36 -8.93 -26.74 0.05
N VAL A 37 -7.75 -26.15 -0.13
CA VAL A 37 -6.60 -26.39 0.74
C VAL A 37 -6.98 -25.84 2.11
N GLU A 38 -6.75 -26.62 3.17
CA GLU A 38 -7.03 -26.22 4.54
C GLU A 38 -6.04 -25.12 4.96
N VAL A 39 -6.29 -23.90 4.51
CA VAL A 39 -5.52 -22.73 4.92
C VAL A 39 -5.82 -22.51 6.39
N GLN A 40 -4.77 -22.54 7.21
CA GLN A 40 -4.81 -22.30 8.65
C GLN A 40 -5.76 -21.13 8.92
N ARG A 41 -6.91 -21.40 9.59
CA ARG A 41 -8.05 -20.47 9.72
C ARG A 41 -7.56 -19.07 10.07
N TYR A 42 -7.44 -18.22 9.05
CA TYR A 42 -7.16 -16.81 9.25
C TYR A 42 -8.38 -16.23 9.96
N PRO A 43 -8.24 -15.62 11.15
CA PRO A 43 -9.38 -15.07 11.86
C PRO A 43 -10.12 -14.07 10.97
N ALA A 44 -11.44 -14.13 10.90
CA ALA A 44 -12.23 -13.29 9.98
C ALA A 44 -11.97 -11.78 10.14
N HIS A 45 -11.54 -11.33 11.33
CA HIS A 45 -11.15 -9.94 11.58
C HIS A 45 -9.86 -9.53 10.86
N MET A 46 -8.97 -10.47 10.52
CA MET A 46 -7.75 -10.21 9.77
C MET A 46 -8.01 -10.00 8.27
N ILE A 47 -9.15 -10.48 7.76
CA ILE A 47 -9.58 -10.22 6.37
C ILE A 47 -9.82 -8.72 6.18
N GLY A 48 -10.61 -8.11 7.07
CA GLY A 48 -10.89 -6.67 7.05
C GLY A 48 -9.64 -5.82 7.23
N ALA A 49 -8.76 -6.19 8.18
CA ALA A 49 -7.50 -5.50 8.41
C ALA A 49 -6.60 -5.50 7.15
N SER A 50 -6.57 -6.60 6.43
CA SER A 50 -5.71 -6.75 5.27
C SER A 50 -6.21 -6.05 4.00
N VAL A 51 -7.53 -6.05 3.78
CA VAL A 51 -8.14 -5.16 2.77
C VAL A 51 -7.84 -3.70 3.10
N GLY A 52 -7.89 -3.34 4.39
CA GLY A 52 -7.47 -2.04 4.89
C GLY A 52 -6.02 -1.69 4.53
N TYR A 53 -5.08 -2.63 4.65
CA TYR A 53 -3.67 -2.41 4.27
C TYR A 53 -3.48 -2.16 2.77
N ILE A 54 -4.25 -2.83 1.91
CA ILE A 54 -4.22 -2.59 0.45
C ILE A 54 -4.77 -1.19 0.13
N VAL A 55 -5.92 -0.85 0.70
CA VAL A 55 -6.55 0.48 0.52
C VAL A 55 -5.63 1.60 1.03
N LEU A 56 -4.99 1.41 2.19
CA LEU A 56 -4.03 2.36 2.75
C LEU A 56 -2.82 2.52 1.83
N GLY A 57 -2.27 1.44 1.29
CA GLY A 57 -1.17 1.51 0.32
C GLY A 57 -1.55 2.28 -0.94
N VAL A 58 -2.75 2.05 -1.49
CA VAL A 58 -3.28 2.81 -2.65
C VAL A 58 -3.44 4.30 -2.30
N LEU A 59 -3.97 4.61 -1.12
CA LEU A 59 -4.11 5.99 -0.64
C LEU A 59 -2.76 6.68 -0.49
N VAL A 60 -1.74 6.01 0.06
CA VAL A 60 -0.38 6.54 0.17
C VAL A 60 0.17 6.88 -1.22
N VAL A 61 0.01 6.00 -2.21
CA VAL A 61 0.49 6.24 -3.58
C VAL A 61 -0.28 7.39 -4.25
N ALA A 62 -1.60 7.43 -4.09
CA ALA A 62 -2.47 8.45 -4.68
C ALA A 62 -2.20 9.85 -4.07
N LEU A 63 -2.01 9.90 -2.75
CA LEU A 63 -1.82 11.14 -2.00
C LEU A 63 -0.36 11.61 -1.96
N ALA A 64 0.62 10.77 -2.30
CA ALA A 64 2.04 11.17 -2.32
C ALA A 64 2.31 12.40 -3.20
N LYS A 65 1.60 12.55 -4.33
CA LYS A 65 1.75 13.67 -5.27
C LYS A 65 1.17 15.00 -4.72
N PRO A 66 -0.10 15.06 -4.27
CA PRO A 66 -0.66 16.28 -3.68
C PRO A 66 0.01 16.64 -2.34
N VAL A 67 0.33 15.67 -1.49
CA VAL A 67 1.07 15.90 -0.23
C VAL A 67 2.47 16.47 -0.51
N GLY A 68 3.17 15.90 -1.49
CA GLY A 68 4.47 16.43 -1.94
C GLY A 68 4.39 17.88 -2.45
N ARG A 69 3.30 18.26 -3.14
CA ARG A 69 3.07 19.65 -3.58
C ARG A 69 2.73 20.59 -2.42
N LEU A 70 1.89 20.14 -1.47
CA LEU A 70 1.48 20.94 -0.31
C LEU A 70 2.67 21.23 0.61
N ILE A 71 3.49 20.23 0.90
CA ILE A 71 4.69 20.39 1.74
C ILE A 71 5.76 21.23 1.02
N GLY A 72 5.89 21.08 -0.29
CA GLY A 72 6.81 21.90 -1.10
C GLY A 72 6.54 23.39 -1.03
N ARG A 73 5.27 23.79 -1.00
CA ARG A 73 4.88 25.21 -0.90
C ARG A 73 5.25 25.86 0.43
N GLY A 74 5.41 25.07 1.50
CA GLY A 74 5.86 25.57 2.80
C GLY A 74 7.38 25.66 2.96
N LEU A 75 8.15 25.07 2.04
CA LEU A 75 9.62 25.07 2.03
C LEU A 75 10.22 26.06 1.01
N ASP A 76 9.38 26.83 0.32
CA ASP A 76 9.76 27.95 -0.57
C ASP A 76 9.89 29.29 0.20
N VAL A 77 9.93 29.26 1.53
CA VAL A 77 10.20 30.43 2.40
C VAL A 77 11.65 30.39 2.88
#